data_AF-A0A1B9S2P2-F1
#
_entry.id   AF-A0A1B9S2P2-F1
#
_cell.length_a   1.000
_cell.length_b   1.000
_cell.length_c   1.000
_cell.angle_alpha   90.00
_cell.angle_beta   90.00
_cell.angle_gamma   90.00
#
_symmetry.space_group_name_H-M   'P 1'
#
loop_
_entity.id
_entity.type
_entity.pdbx_description
1 polymer ?
#
loop_
_entity_poly.entity_id
_entity_poly.type
_entity_poly.pdbx_seq_one_letter_code
_entity_poly.pdbx_strand_id
1 'polypeptide(L)'
;MMQQLSMLDLMMPPSAPVVAKPYVAPPRRDFMTRAYGVKGPMSIRVDEEDPIEVEVRGIPTLIRFGFGWSTYTIQPAGSTYWSETGFRSFGGPQTDGLEIAEIIARHIDDKHGCNGKLTKWWPSYCLQWRQDKRFGDHFDRATTWDQWGPEKHKESWDNFDARQAAALERMAAEGIDPNEVWRTRR
;
A
#
# COMPACT_ATOMS: atom_id res chain seq x y z
N MET A 1 14.24 17.15 -50.47
CA MET A 1 14.37 15.79 -49.89
C MET A 1 12.98 15.36 -49.45
N MET A 2 12.35 14.46 -50.19
CA MET A 2 11.08 13.81 -49.84
C MET A 2 11.34 12.31 -49.78
N GLN A 3 10.97 11.71 -48.66
CA GLN A 3 11.11 10.28 -48.38
C GLN A 3 10.20 9.48 -49.33
N GLN A 4 10.80 8.59 -50.13
CA GLN A 4 10.08 7.47 -50.72
C GLN A 4 9.73 6.49 -49.59
N LEU A 5 8.50 6.60 -49.08
CA LEU A 5 7.87 5.53 -48.32
C LEU A 5 7.65 4.35 -49.27
N SER A 6 8.29 3.22 -48.98
CA SER A 6 8.27 2.06 -49.87
C SER A 6 6.88 1.43 -49.91
N MET A 7 6.37 1.14 -51.12
CA MET A 7 5.12 0.41 -51.34
C MET A 7 5.10 -1.01 -50.73
N LEU A 8 6.22 -1.52 -50.18
CA LEU A 8 6.28 -2.83 -49.53
C LEU A 8 5.55 -2.87 -48.19
N ASP A 9 5.40 -1.75 -47.48
CA ASP A 9 4.66 -1.73 -46.20
C ASP A 9 3.14 -1.91 -46.40
N LEU A 10 2.62 -1.68 -47.61
CA LEU A 10 1.19 -1.82 -47.92
C LEU A 10 0.75 -3.27 -48.19
N MET A 11 1.69 -4.21 -48.34
CA MET A 11 1.40 -5.62 -48.66
C MET A 11 1.56 -6.56 -47.47
N MET A 12 1.82 -6.06 -46.26
CA MET A 12 1.81 -6.91 -45.08
C MET A 12 0.37 -7.35 -44.80
N PRO A 13 0.05 -8.66 -44.82
CA PRO A 13 -1.25 -9.12 -44.40
C PRO A 13 -1.49 -8.64 -42.97
N PRO A 14 -2.73 -8.21 -42.63
CA PRO A 14 -3.04 -7.76 -41.27
C PRO A 14 -2.61 -8.86 -40.30
N SER A 15 -1.86 -8.47 -39.26
CA SER A 15 -1.41 -9.40 -38.23
C SER A 15 -2.61 -10.21 -37.78
N ALA A 16 -2.51 -11.55 -37.84
CA ALA A 16 -3.61 -12.43 -37.46
C ALA A 16 -4.12 -11.99 -36.08
N PRO A 17 -5.45 -11.86 -35.89
CA PRO A 17 -6.00 -11.44 -34.61
C PRO A 17 -5.45 -12.38 -33.54
N VAL A 18 -4.67 -11.83 -32.61
CA VAL A 18 -4.18 -12.58 -31.46
C VAL A 18 -5.43 -13.00 -30.70
N VAL A 19 -5.85 -14.25 -30.89
CA VAL A 19 -6.91 -14.85 -30.10
C VAL A 19 -6.37 -14.89 -28.67
N ALA A 20 -6.75 -13.88 -27.89
CA ALA A 20 -6.38 -13.80 -26.49
C ALA A 20 -6.91 -15.07 -25.84
N LYS A 21 -6.00 -15.99 -25.52
CA LYS A 21 -6.38 -17.19 -24.76
C LYS A 21 -7.05 -16.70 -23.47
N PRO A 22 -8.19 -17.29 -23.06
CA PRO A 22 -8.78 -16.96 -21.77
C PRO A 22 -7.73 -17.07 -20.68
N TYR A 23 -7.59 -16.02 -19.87
CA TYR A 23 -6.64 -16.04 -18.77
C TYR A 23 -7.02 -17.17 -17.79
N VAL A 24 -6.09 -18.09 -17.56
CA VAL A 24 -6.22 -19.12 -16.53
C VAL A 24 -5.35 -18.69 -15.37
N ALA A 25 -5.95 -18.47 -14.19
CA ALA A 25 -5.22 -18.10 -13.01
C ALA A 25 -4.25 -19.25 -12.61
N PRO A 26 -2.97 -18.94 -12.31
CA PRO A 26 -2.03 -19.95 -11.85
C PRO A 26 -2.50 -20.57 -10.52
N PRO A 27 -2.17 -21.85 -10.26
CA PRO A 27 -2.54 -22.51 -9.02
C PRO A 27 -1.95 -21.80 -7.80
N ARG A 28 -2.71 -21.78 -6.71
CA ARG A 28 -2.34 -21.10 -5.46
C ARG A 28 -2.43 -22.06 -4.29
N ARG A 29 -1.65 -21.78 -3.25
CA ARG A 29 -1.67 -22.44 -1.94
C ARG A 29 -1.82 -21.42 -0.83
N ASP A 30 -2.43 -21.84 0.26
CA ASP A 30 -2.71 -21.00 1.42
C ASP A 30 -1.63 -21.14 2.49
N PHE A 31 -1.37 -20.05 3.21
CA PHE A 31 -0.50 -20.03 4.39
C PHE A 31 -1.09 -19.13 5.47
N MET A 32 -0.78 -19.45 6.73
CA MET A 32 -1.18 -18.65 7.89
C MET A 32 -0.06 -17.69 8.29
N THR A 33 -0.42 -16.48 8.70
CA THR A 33 0.55 -15.47 9.13
C THR A 33 0.02 -14.61 10.25
N ARG A 34 0.95 -14.00 10.98
CA ARG A 34 0.70 -13.00 12.02
C ARG A 34 0.76 -11.57 11.50
N ALA A 35 0.99 -11.36 10.19
CA ALA A 35 0.99 -10.02 9.60
C ALA A 35 -0.31 -9.27 9.94
N TYR A 36 -0.17 -8.00 10.33
CA TYR A 36 -1.31 -7.21 10.73
C TYR A 36 -2.34 -7.06 9.60
N GLY A 37 -3.63 -7.08 9.97
CA GLY A 37 -4.75 -6.91 9.03
C GLY A 37 -5.16 -8.18 8.30
N VAL A 38 -4.41 -9.27 8.48
CA VAL A 38 -4.72 -10.58 7.93
C VAL A 38 -5.58 -11.35 8.94
N LYS A 39 -6.88 -11.48 8.66
CA LYS A 39 -7.83 -12.21 9.53
C LYS A 39 -8.02 -13.69 9.13
N GLY A 40 -7.37 -14.13 8.07
CA GLY A 40 -7.50 -15.47 7.50
C GLY A 40 -6.28 -15.87 6.69
N PRO A 41 -6.28 -17.06 6.09
CA PRO A 41 -5.15 -17.50 5.28
C PRO A 41 -4.88 -16.53 4.12
N MET A 42 -3.60 -16.30 3.85
CA MET A 42 -3.15 -15.63 2.64
C MET A 42 -2.80 -16.67 1.57
N SER A 43 -2.96 -16.32 0.30
CA SER A 43 -2.65 -17.24 -0.80
C SER A 43 -1.45 -16.78 -1.61
N ILE A 44 -0.50 -17.68 -1.85
CA ILE A 44 0.66 -17.51 -2.74
C ILE A 44 0.59 -18.50 -3.90
N ARG A 45 1.38 -18.27 -4.95
CA ARG A 45 1.48 -19.29 -6.01
C ARG A 45 2.21 -20.53 -5.48
N VAL A 46 1.97 -21.67 -6.10
CA VAL A 46 2.59 -22.94 -5.67
C VAL A 46 4.11 -22.91 -5.87
N ASP A 47 4.60 -22.17 -6.86
CA ASP A 47 6.01 -21.96 -7.19
C ASP A 47 6.66 -20.78 -6.45
N GLU A 48 5.90 -20.00 -5.68
CA GLU A 48 6.44 -18.93 -4.85
C GLU A 48 7.06 -19.48 -3.55
N GLU A 49 8.19 -18.90 -3.15
CA GLU A 49 8.85 -19.19 -1.88
C GLU A 49 7.94 -18.89 -0.68
N ASP A 50 8.14 -19.64 0.40
CA ASP A 50 7.40 -19.42 1.64
C ASP A 50 7.74 -18.06 2.25
N PRO A 51 6.73 -17.30 2.71
CA PRO A 51 6.95 -16.10 3.50
C PRO A 51 7.69 -16.46 4.79
N ILE A 52 8.71 -15.67 5.11
CA ILE A 52 9.53 -15.87 6.31
C ILE A 52 9.33 -14.72 7.28
N GLU A 53 9.31 -15.03 8.56
CA GLU A 53 9.38 -14.01 9.61
C GLU A 53 10.84 -13.80 9.99
N VAL A 54 11.28 -12.55 9.95
CA VAL A 54 12.63 -12.15 10.35
C VAL A 54 12.55 -11.05 11.40
N GLU A 55 13.62 -10.90 12.16
CA GLU A 55 13.79 -9.75 13.05
C GLU A 55 14.92 -8.86 12.51
N VAL A 56 14.61 -7.59 12.26
CA VAL A 56 15.61 -6.60 11.84
C VAL A 56 15.66 -5.50 12.88
N ARG A 57 16.80 -5.35 13.57
CA ARG A 57 17.00 -4.36 14.64
C ARG A 57 15.92 -4.43 15.75
N GLY A 58 15.54 -5.65 16.16
CA GLY A 58 14.53 -5.85 17.20
C GLY A 58 13.07 -5.72 16.72
N ILE A 59 12.84 -5.59 15.41
CA ILE A 59 11.50 -5.41 14.83
C ILE A 59 11.12 -6.68 14.06
N PRO A 60 10.14 -7.46 14.56
CA PRO A 60 9.67 -8.64 13.86
C PRO A 60 8.85 -8.24 12.63
N THR A 61 9.14 -8.87 11.50
CA THR A 61 8.54 -8.56 10.20
C THR A 61 8.32 -9.82 9.39
N LEU A 62 7.17 -9.90 8.73
CA LEU A 62 6.94 -10.89 7.69
C LEU A 62 7.51 -10.37 6.36
N ILE A 63 8.32 -11.19 5.71
CA ILE A 63 8.79 -10.98 4.34
C ILE A 63 8.06 -11.96 3.43
N ARG A 64 7.52 -11.46 2.33
CA ARG A 64 6.86 -12.26 1.30
C ARG A 64 7.35 -11.86 -0.07
N PHE A 65 7.70 -12.85 -0.89
CA PHE A 65 7.96 -12.62 -2.31
C PHE A 65 6.65 -12.58 -3.12
N GLY A 66 6.65 -11.76 -4.17
CA GLY A 66 5.58 -11.65 -5.16
C GLY A 66 6.17 -11.15 -6.47
N PHE A 67 5.89 -9.91 -6.86
CA PHE A 67 6.63 -9.25 -7.94
C PHE A 67 7.99 -8.65 -7.47
N GLY A 68 8.17 -8.61 -6.15
CA GLY A 68 9.36 -8.18 -5.42
C GLY A 68 9.13 -8.47 -3.94
N TRP A 69 10.11 -8.20 -3.09
CA TRP A 69 9.99 -8.51 -1.66
C TRP A 69 9.13 -7.48 -0.95
N SER A 70 8.06 -7.96 -0.33
CA SER A 70 7.11 -7.17 0.43
C SER A 70 7.26 -7.46 1.91
N THR A 71 7.39 -6.40 2.69
CA THR A 71 7.47 -6.48 4.15
C THR A 71 6.15 -6.08 4.78
N TYR A 72 5.74 -6.81 5.81
CA TYR A 72 4.56 -6.52 6.61
C TYR A 72 4.91 -6.52 8.09
N THR A 73 4.42 -5.52 8.80
CA THR A 73 4.49 -5.48 10.27
C THR A 73 3.69 -6.62 10.89
N ILE A 74 4.24 -7.18 11.95
CA ILE A 74 3.58 -8.18 12.80
C ILE A 74 3.08 -7.54 14.10
N GLN A 75 3.73 -6.46 14.54
CA GLN A 75 3.36 -5.76 15.77
C GLN A 75 2.06 -4.96 15.58
N PRO A 76 1.29 -4.72 16.66
CA PRO A 76 0.03 -3.97 16.60
C PRO A 76 0.21 -2.53 16.12
N ALA A 77 -0.91 -1.91 15.69
CA ALA A 77 -0.94 -0.53 15.22
C ALA A 77 -0.35 0.45 16.26
N GLY A 78 0.36 1.47 15.78
CA GLY A 78 1.08 2.42 16.63
C GLY A 78 2.48 1.96 17.07
N SER A 79 2.85 0.70 16.79
CA SER A 79 4.21 0.21 17.04
C SER A 79 5.22 0.87 16.11
N THR A 80 6.47 0.91 16.54
CA THR A 80 7.58 1.48 15.77
C THR A 80 7.90 0.62 14.54
N TYR A 81 8.08 1.26 13.39
CA TYR A 81 8.35 0.62 12.11
C TYR A 81 9.12 1.57 11.15
N TRP A 82 9.64 1.04 10.05
CA TRP A 82 10.31 1.83 8.99
C TRP A 82 9.36 2.32 7.89
N SER A 83 8.05 2.17 8.09
CA SER A 83 7.01 2.66 7.19
C SER A 83 5.75 3.01 7.96
N GLU A 84 5.08 4.12 7.60
CA GLU A 84 3.83 4.54 8.25
C GLU A 84 2.65 3.63 7.94
N THR A 85 2.71 2.83 6.87
CA THR A 85 1.61 1.94 6.46
C THR A 85 1.74 0.53 7.05
N GLY A 86 2.83 0.24 7.76
CA GLY A 86 3.17 -1.12 8.18
C GLY A 86 3.57 -2.03 7.02
N PHE A 87 3.75 -1.45 5.82
CA PHE A 87 4.11 -2.15 4.59
C PHE A 87 5.19 -1.39 3.83
N ARG A 88 6.14 -2.12 3.24
CA ARG A 88 7.10 -1.56 2.28
C ARG A 88 7.66 -2.64 1.37
N SER A 89 7.92 -2.28 0.12
CA SER A 89 8.64 -3.14 -0.82
C SER A 89 10.14 -2.87 -0.76
N PHE A 90 10.93 -3.94 -0.82
CA PHE A 90 12.38 -3.93 -0.87
C PHE A 90 12.89 -4.85 -1.97
N GLY A 91 14.11 -4.60 -2.42
CA GLY A 91 14.76 -5.41 -3.46
C GLY A 91 14.01 -5.42 -4.79
N GLY A 92 14.39 -6.38 -5.63
CA GLY A 92 13.74 -6.68 -6.91
C GLY A 92 13.68 -8.18 -7.17
N PRO A 93 13.26 -8.61 -8.37
CA PRO A 93 13.10 -10.03 -8.71
C PRO A 93 14.36 -10.89 -8.59
N GLN A 94 15.54 -10.26 -8.55
CA GLN A 94 16.84 -10.91 -8.51
C GLN A 94 17.47 -10.89 -7.11
N THR A 95 16.80 -10.29 -6.12
CA THR A 95 17.31 -10.17 -4.75
C THR A 95 17.03 -11.47 -3.99
N ASP A 96 18.03 -12.00 -3.29
CA ASP A 96 17.88 -13.18 -2.42
C ASP A 96 17.10 -12.82 -1.15
N GLY A 97 16.29 -13.74 -0.64
CA GLY A 97 15.50 -13.56 0.58
C GLY A 97 16.34 -13.26 1.82
N LEU A 98 17.58 -13.77 1.88
CA LEU A 98 18.52 -13.49 2.97
C LEU A 98 19.08 -12.05 2.91
N GLU A 99 19.22 -11.47 1.72
CA GLU A 99 19.72 -10.10 1.53
C GLU A 99 18.71 -9.04 1.97
N ILE A 100 17.42 -9.40 2.08
CA ILE A 100 16.36 -8.45 2.43
C ILE A 100 16.53 -7.88 3.83
N ALA A 101 16.97 -8.67 4.81
CA ALA A 101 17.25 -8.17 6.15
C ALA A 101 18.32 -7.08 6.14
N GLU A 102 19.38 -7.24 5.33
CA GLU A 102 20.44 -6.25 5.17
C GLU A 102 19.98 -5.00 4.42
N ILE A 103 19.12 -5.15 3.41
CA ILE A 103 18.52 -4.04 2.69
C ILE A 103 17.63 -3.21 3.64
N ILE A 104 16.83 -3.86 4.47
CA ILE A 104 16.01 -3.18 5.48
C ILE A 104 16.91 -2.47 6.49
N ALA A 105 17.95 -3.14 7.02
CA ALA A 105 18.87 -2.52 7.97
C ALA A 105 19.55 -1.27 7.38
N ARG A 106 20.05 -1.34 6.14
CA ARG A 106 20.60 -0.17 5.45
C ARG A 106 19.56 0.92 5.25
N HIS A 107 18.32 0.57 4.91
CA HIS A 107 17.24 1.54 4.76
C HIS A 107 16.92 2.25 6.09
N ILE A 108 16.97 1.54 7.21
CA ILE A 108 16.80 2.15 8.53
C ILE A 108 17.90 3.20 8.77
N ASP A 109 19.14 2.87 8.45
CA ASP A 109 20.30 3.72 8.73
C ASP A 109 20.49 4.86 7.69
N ASP A 110 20.00 4.70 6.45
CA ASP A 110 20.17 5.67 5.36
C ASP A 110 19.45 7.01 5.64
N LYS A 111 20.14 8.12 5.36
CA LYS A 111 19.61 9.49 5.42
C LYS A 111 18.38 9.69 4.53
N HIS A 112 18.31 8.98 3.40
CA HIS A 112 17.16 8.98 2.48
C HIS A 112 16.12 7.92 2.83
N GLY A 113 16.42 7.06 3.81
CA GLY A 113 15.51 6.09 4.38
C GLY A 113 14.88 6.62 5.66
N CYS A 114 15.21 5.96 6.79
CA CYS A 114 14.69 6.37 8.10
C CYS A 114 15.66 7.25 8.89
N ASN A 115 16.94 7.34 8.50
CA ASN A 115 18.00 8.06 9.22
C ASN A 115 18.07 7.69 10.71
N GLY A 116 17.96 6.39 11.02
CA GLY A 116 17.88 5.83 12.36
C GLY A 116 16.60 6.17 13.14
N LYS A 117 15.73 7.04 12.61
CA LYS A 117 14.48 7.46 13.24
C LYS A 117 13.36 6.64 12.63
N LEU A 118 12.81 5.70 13.37
CA LEU A 118 11.65 4.93 12.97
C LEU A 118 10.33 5.64 13.30
N THR A 119 9.27 5.35 12.55
CA THR A 119 7.96 5.99 12.69
C THR A 119 6.96 5.04 13.31
N LYS A 120 5.84 5.54 13.84
CA LYS A 120 4.72 4.67 14.19
C LYS A 120 3.96 4.31 12.93
N TRP A 121 3.60 3.04 12.79
CA TRP A 121 2.80 2.59 11.67
C TRP A 121 1.31 2.59 12.02
N TRP A 122 0.47 2.87 11.03
CA TRP A 122 -0.98 2.96 11.17
C TRP A 122 -1.69 2.20 10.05
N PRO A 123 -2.86 1.59 10.34
CA PRO A 123 -3.71 1.00 9.31
C PRO A 123 -4.14 2.04 8.28
N SER A 124 -4.40 1.61 7.04
CA SER A 124 -4.75 2.52 5.93
C SER A 124 -5.93 3.45 6.24
N TYR A 125 -6.94 2.97 6.98
CA TYR A 125 -8.09 3.80 7.35
C TYR A 125 -7.73 4.93 8.32
N CYS A 126 -6.73 4.73 9.20
CA CYS A 126 -6.21 5.78 10.08
C CYS A 126 -5.46 6.86 9.28
N LEU A 127 -4.67 6.43 8.30
CA LEU A 127 -3.96 7.34 7.40
C LEU A 127 -4.94 8.14 6.52
N GLN A 128 -5.98 7.48 6.00
CA GLN A 128 -7.04 8.14 5.23
C GLN A 128 -7.78 9.15 6.09
N TRP A 129 -8.20 8.77 7.31
CA TRP A 129 -8.82 9.69 8.26
C TRP A 129 -7.95 10.93 8.49
N ARG A 130 -6.65 10.76 8.72
CA ARG A 130 -5.71 11.86 8.93
C ARG A 130 -5.59 12.79 7.71
N GLN A 131 -5.65 12.25 6.50
CA GLN A 131 -5.63 13.02 5.26
C GLN A 131 -6.94 13.79 5.07
N ASP A 132 -8.07 13.12 5.25
CA ASP A 132 -9.40 13.71 5.13
C ASP A 132 -9.62 14.79 6.19
N LYS A 133 -9.22 14.57 7.44
CA LYS A 133 -9.26 15.59 8.49
C LYS A 133 -8.46 16.83 8.08
N ARG A 134 -7.25 16.65 7.51
CA ARG A 134 -6.47 17.78 6.98
C ARG A 134 -7.26 18.58 5.96
N PHE A 135 -7.91 17.89 5.03
CA PHE A 135 -8.72 18.50 4.01
C PHE A 135 -9.86 19.31 4.66
N GLY A 136 -10.63 18.70 5.57
CA GLY A 136 -11.69 19.40 6.29
C GLY A 136 -11.21 20.63 7.10
N ASP A 137 -9.99 20.58 7.64
CA ASP A 137 -9.39 21.70 8.39
C ASP A 137 -8.93 22.86 7.47
N HIS A 138 -8.62 22.61 6.20
CA HIS A 138 -8.02 23.62 5.29
C HIS A 138 -8.98 24.19 4.26
N PHE A 139 -10.04 23.47 3.92
CA PHE A 139 -10.95 23.84 2.83
C PHE A 139 -12.26 24.39 3.39
N ASP A 140 -12.68 25.54 2.86
CA ASP A 140 -13.94 26.17 3.26
C ASP A 140 -15.12 25.31 2.81
N ARG A 141 -15.94 24.89 3.77
CA ARG A 141 -17.12 24.07 3.52
C ARG A 141 -18.15 24.78 2.64
N ALA A 142 -18.24 26.11 2.72
CA ALA A 142 -19.22 26.87 1.97
C ALA A 142 -18.98 26.80 0.45
N THR A 143 -17.72 26.80 0.01
CA THR A 143 -17.36 26.86 -1.42
C THR A 143 -16.81 25.54 -1.97
N THR A 144 -16.40 24.62 -1.11
CA THR A 144 -15.85 23.34 -1.56
C THR A 144 -16.97 22.43 -2.04
N TRP A 145 -16.89 21.99 -3.29
CA TRP A 145 -17.87 21.11 -3.97
C TRP A 145 -19.21 21.78 -4.29
N ASP A 146 -19.31 23.11 -4.23
CA ASP A 146 -20.52 23.86 -4.55
C ASP A 146 -20.87 23.84 -6.05
N GLN A 147 -19.88 23.59 -6.92
CA GLN A 147 -20.04 23.58 -8.38
C GLN A 147 -21.01 22.52 -8.91
N TRP A 148 -21.38 21.53 -8.07
CA TRP A 148 -22.31 20.46 -8.42
C TRP A 148 -23.75 20.73 -7.95
N GLY A 149 -24.03 21.91 -7.39
CA GLY A 149 -25.33 22.31 -6.88
C GLY A 149 -25.57 21.89 -5.42
N PRO A 150 -26.59 22.47 -4.76
CA PRO A 150 -26.76 22.39 -3.30
C PRO A 150 -26.99 20.97 -2.77
N GLU A 151 -27.69 20.12 -3.52
CA GLU A 151 -27.95 18.74 -3.12
C GLU A 151 -26.66 17.91 -3.08
N LYS A 152 -25.86 17.98 -4.15
CA LYS A 152 -24.59 17.25 -4.26
C LYS A 152 -23.51 17.81 -3.34
N HIS A 153 -23.53 19.11 -3.11
CA HIS A 153 -22.68 19.78 -2.12
C HIS A 153 -22.95 19.23 -0.71
N LYS A 154 -24.22 19.21 -0.30
CA LYS A 154 -24.65 18.62 0.98
C LYS A 154 -24.29 17.14 1.08
N GLU A 155 -24.64 16.34 0.06
CA GLU A 155 -24.33 14.91 0.02
C GLU A 155 -22.83 14.63 0.18
N SER A 156 -21.98 15.41 -0.48
CA SER A 156 -20.52 15.23 -0.42
C SER A 156 -19.97 15.50 0.99
N TRP A 157 -20.50 16.54 1.65
CA TRP A 157 -20.13 16.86 3.03
C TRP A 157 -20.70 15.87 4.05
N ASP A 158 -21.94 15.43 3.89
CA ASP A 158 -22.55 14.39 4.74
C ASP A 158 -21.76 13.07 4.62
N ASN A 159 -21.35 12.68 3.40
CA ASN A 159 -20.49 11.52 3.16
C ASN A 159 -19.07 11.68 3.73
N PHE A 160 -18.52 12.89 3.68
CA PHE A 160 -17.22 13.20 4.30
C PHE A 160 -17.29 13.02 5.82
N ASP A 161 -18.29 13.62 6.48
CA ASP A 161 -18.45 13.55 7.94
C ASP A 161 -18.75 12.11 8.39
N ALA A 162 -19.56 11.37 7.64
CA ALA A 162 -19.83 9.95 7.92
C ALA A 162 -18.56 9.09 7.86
N ARG A 163 -17.68 9.31 6.87
CA ARG A 163 -16.38 8.60 6.80
C ARG A 163 -15.46 8.96 7.96
N GLN A 164 -15.44 10.24 8.37
CA GLN A 164 -14.67 10.68 9.54
C GLN A 164 -15.15 10.00 10.82
N ALA A 165 -16.47 9.99 11.05
CA ALA A 165 -17.09 9.35 12.22
C ALA A 165 -16.81 7.83 12.25
N ALA A 166 -17.03 7.14 11.13
CA ALA A 166 -16.80 5.69 11.04
C ALA A 166 -15.33 5.32 11.31
N ALA A 167 -14.37 6.14 10.87
CA ALA A 167 -12.97 5.91 11.17
C ALA A 167 -12.66 6.08 12.67
N LEU A 168 -13.23 7.09 13.33
CA LEU A 168 -13.06 7.33 14.77
C LEU A 168 -13.68 6.21 15.61
N GLU A 169 -14.88 5.74 15.25
CA GLU A 169 -15.53 4.60 15.90
C GLU A 169 -14.67 3.34 15.80
N ARG A 170 -14.09 3.11 14.61
CA ARG A 170 -13.19 1.98 14.40
C ARG A 170 -11.89 2.10 15.19
N MET A 171 -11.28 3.30 15.24
CA MET A 171 -10.09 3.53 16.08
C MET A 171 -10.40 3.26 17.55
N ALA A 172 -11.55 3.74 18.06
CA ALA A 172 -11.98 3.48 19.42
C ALA A 172 -12.16 1.97 19.70
N ALA A 173 -12.78 1.24 18.78
CA ALA A 173 -12.95 -0.21 18.89
C ALA A 173 -11.62 -0.99 18.86
N GLU A 174 -10.62 -0.48 18.14
CA GLU A 174 -9.28 -1.05 18.05
C GLU A 174 -8.31 -0.51 19.12
N GLY A 175 -8.76 0.39 20.01
CA GLY A 175 -7.93 0.99 21.07
C GLY A 175 -6.88 1.99 20.58
N ILE A 176 -7.08 2.61 19.41
CA ILE A 176 -6.16 3.56 18.78
C ILE A 176 -6.55 5.00 19.15
N ASP A 177 -5.60 5.80 19.64
CA ASP A 177 -5.84 7.22 19.93
C ASP A 177 -5.72 8.07 18.64
N PRO A 178 -6.80 8.74 18.18
CA PRO A 178 -6.76 9.59 17.00
C PRO A 178 -5.79 10.78 17.14
N ASN A 179 -5.54 11.27 18.36
CA ASN A 179 -4.56 12.35 18.58
C ASN A 179 -3.14 11.88 18.30
N GLU A 180 -2.84 10.63 18.61
CA GLU A 180 -1.55 10.02 18.31
C GLU A 180 -1.36 9.87 16.80
N VAL A 181 -2.37 9.33 16.10
CA VAL A 181 -2.40 9.23 14.64
C VAL A 181 -2.15 10.60 13.99
N TRP A 182 -2.81 11.64 14.50
CA TRP A 182 -2.68 13.02 14.00
C TRP A 182 -1.27 13.60 14.22
N ARG A 183 -0.69 13.41 15.42
CA ARG A 183 0.64 13.94 15.78
C ARG A 183 1.79 13.24 15.05
N THR A 184 1.60 12.00 14.59
CA THR A 184 2.62 11.24 13.86
C THR A 184 2.82 11.72 12.42
N ARG A 185 2.55 13.00 12.10
CA ARG A 185 3.01 13.57 10.82
C ARG A 185 4.50 13.79 10.92
N ARG A 186 5.27 12.98 10.19
CA ARG A 186 6.65 13.34 9.84
C ARG A 186 6.68 14.45 8.81
#